data_AF-A0A1B7W2I8-F1
#
_entry.id   AF-A0A1B7W2I8-F1
#
_cell.length_a   1.000
_cell.length_b   1.000
_cell.length_c   1.000
_cell.angle_alpha   90.00
_cell.angle_beta   90.00
_cell.angle_gamma   90.00
#
_symmetry.space_group_name_H-M   'P 1'
#
loop_
_entity.id
_entity.type
_entity.pdbx_description
1 polymer ?
#
loop_
_entity_poly.entity_id
_entity_poly.type
_entity_poly.pdbx_seq_one_letter_code
_entity_poly.pdbx_strand_id
1 'polypeptide(L)'
;MKRGDGDGSVTKYDTDGTKAWTKLLGTRGYDQAKSLTTGSDGAIYVAGVTYGNLDGQVNSGNEDAFVTKYNTDGTKAWTKLLGTSGYDLASSLTTGSDGAIYVAGHTGGNLDGQVNSGGVDA
;
A
#
# COMPACT_ATOMS: atom_id res chain seq x y z
N MET A 1 3.24 -3.76 22.98
CA MET A 1 2.09 -2.84 22.83
C MET A 1 2.34 -1.97 21.60
N LYS A 2 1.49 -2.06 20.57
CA LYS A 2 1.51 -1.15 19.42
C LYS A 2 1.05 0.22 19.92
N ARG A 3 1.92 1.23 19.89
CA ARG A 3 1.51 2.64 19.88
C ARG A 3 1.95 3.17 18.52
N GLY A 4 1.14 2.88 17.50
CA GLY A 4 1.27 3.52 16.19
C GLY A 4 0.23 4.62 16.09
N ASP A 5 0.61 5.75 15.50
CA ASP A 5 -0.22 6.95 15.40
C ASP A 5 -1.45 6.75 14.48
N GLY A 6 -1.47 5.67 13.69
CA GLY A 6 -2.61 5.19 12.93
C GLY A 6 -2.22 4.05 12.01
N ASP A 7 -3.05 3.02 11.91
CA ASP A 7 -2.89 1.92 10.94
C ASP A 7 -3.85 2.14 9.76
N GLY A 8 -3.43 1.80 8.53
CA GLY A 8 -4.34 1.63 7.42
C GLY A 8 -5.34 0.50 7.71
N SER A 9 -6.55 0.59 7.15
CA SER A 9 -7.54 -0.48 7.35
C SER A 9 -8.31 -0.78 6.08
N VAL A 10 -8.72 -2.05 5.97
CA VAL A 10 -9.63 -2.54 4.94
C VAL A 10 -10.76 -3.26 5.63
N THR A 11 -11.99 -2.90 5.30
CA THR A 11 -13.18 -3.57 5.86
C THR A 11 -14.04 -4.07 4.71
N LYS A 12 -14.37 -5.35 4.74
CA LYS A 12 -15.32 -5.98 3.82
C LYS A 12 -16.68 -6.08 4.50
N TYR A 13 -17.70 -5.74 3.73
CA TYR A 13 -19.10 -5.97 4.07
C TYR A 13 -19.69 -6.94 3.05
N ASP A 14 -20.61 -7.79 3.52
CA ASP A 14 -21.46 -8.60 2.66
C ASP A 14 -22.54 -7.74 1.99
N THR A 15 -23.23 -8.30 1.00
CA THR A 15 -24.21 -7.55 0.18
C THR A 15 -25.44 -7.07 0.96
N ASP A 16 -25.68 -7.65 2.14
CA ASP A 16 -26.72 -7.25 3.09
C ASP A 16 -26.25 -6.14 4.06
N GLY A 17 -24.99 -5.70 3.95
CA GLY A 17 -24.38 -4.70 4.83
C GLY A 17 -23.79 -5.29 6.12
N THR A 18 -23.82 -6.61 6.30
CA THR A 18 -23.17 -7.27 7.44
C THR A 18 -21.66 -7.16 7.31
N LYS A 19 -20.96 -6.77 8.38
CA LYS A 19 -19.49 -6.70 8.35
C LYS A 19 -18.89 -8.10 8.33
N ALA A 20 -18.27 -8.48 7.23
CA ALA A 20 -17.57 -9.76 7.10
C ALA A 20 -16.27 -9.74 7.91
N TRP A 21 -15.39 -8.76 7.67
CA TRP A 21 -14.12 -8.63 8.39
C TRP A 21 -13.51 -7.25 8.28
N THR A 22 -12.60 -6.94 9.20
CA THR A 22 -11.67 -5.80 9.13
C THR A 22 -10.23 -6.32 9.24
N LYS A 23 -9.32 -5.80 8.41
CA LYS A 23 -7.88 -6.03 8.49
C LYS A 23 -7.19 -4.69 8.72
N LEU A 24 -6.28 -4.66 9.69
CA LEU A 24 -5.35 -3.55 9.87
C LEU A 24 -4.08 -3.84 9.09
N LEU A 25 -3.57 -2.81 8.44
CA LEU A 25 -2.33 -2.83 7.68
C LEU A 25 -1.48 -1.65 8.17
N GLY A 26 -0.45 -1.98 8.93
CA GLY A 26 0.42 -0.96 9.47
C GLY A 26 1.40 -1.52 10.50
N THR A 27 2.24 -0.62 10.98
CA THR A 27 3.50 -0.89 11.66
C THR A 27 3.43 -0.36 13.09
N ARG A 28 4.54 0.15 13.61
CA ARG A 28 4.56 0.99 14.82
C ARG A 28 4.52 2.47 14.49
N GLY A 29 4.77 2.84 13.23
CA GLY A 29 4.66 4.20 12.76
C GLY A 29 3.21 4.53 12.37
N TYR A 30 3.10 5.58 11.55
CA TYR A 30 1.87 5.94 10.90
C TYR A 30 1.74 5.18 9.57
N ASP A 31 0.55 4.73 9.24
CA ASP A 31 0.29 3.97 8.03
C ASP A 31 -1.09 4.35 7.48
N GLN A 32 -1.19 4.48 6.16
CA GLN A 32 -2.45 4.81 5.51
C GLN A 32 -2.71 3.89 4.33
N ALA A 33 -3.92 3.32 4.27
CA ALA A 33 -4.47 2.76 3.04
C ALA A 33 -5.17 3.90 2.26
N LYS A 34 -4.71 4.17 1.03
CA LYS A 34 -5.19 5.29 0.19
C LYS A 34 -6.15 4.85 -0.90
N SER A 35 -5.90 3.69 -1.48
CA SER A 35 -6.68 3.18 -2.61
C SER A 35 -6.80 1.67 -2.53
N LEU A 36 -7.91 1.15 -3.07
CA LEU A 36 -8.10 -0.29 -3.24
C LEU A 36 -8.83 -0.59 -4.56
N THR A 37 -8.57 -1.76 -5.12
CA THR A 37 -9.34 -2.33 -6.23
C THR A 37 -9.46 -3.84 -6.06
N THR A 38 -10.27 -4.47 -6.91
CA THR A 38 -10.37 -5.92 -7.02
C THR A 38 -9.92 -6.42 -8.38
N GLY A 39 -9.26 -7.58 -8.41
CA GLY A 39 -9.00 -8.32 -9.65
C GLY A 39 -10.24 -9.06 -10.14
N SER A 40 -10.19 -9.56 -11.38
CA SER A 40 -11.23 -10.44 -11.92
C SER A 40 -11.32 -11.79 -11.20
N ASP A 41 -10.25 -12.19 -10.50
CA ASP A 41 -10.17 -13.33 -9.58
C ASP A 41 -10.79 -13.04 -8.20
N GLY A 42 -11.27 -11.82 -7.98
CA GLY A 42 -11.78 -11.36 -6.69
C GLY A 42 -10.70 -11.07 -5.64
N ALA A 43 -9.42 -11.14 -6.00
CA ALA A 43 -8.36 -10.69 -5.11
C ALA A 43 -8.47 -9.19 -4.86
N ILE A 44 -8.08 -8.76 -3.67
CA ILE A 44 -8.17 -7.37 -3.24
C ILE A 44 -6.77 -6.79 -3.20
N TYR A 45 -6.57 -5.64 -3.84
CA TYR A 45 -5.30 -4.93 -3.86
C TYR A 45 -5.48 -3.60 -3.15
N VAL A 46 -4.53 -3.26 -2.29
CA VAL A 46 -4.56 -2.06 -1.46
C VAL A 46 -3.22 -1.36 -1.61
N ALA A 47 -3.23 -0.05 -1.82
CA ALA A 47 -2.01 0.74 -1.86
C ALA A 47 -2.10 1.94 -0.93
N GLY A 48 -0.94 2.43 -0.53
CA GLY A 48 -0.83 3.53 0.39
C GLY A 48 0.62 3.83 0.78
N VAL A 49 0.81 4.29 2.00
CA VAL A 49 2.11 4.66 2.58
C VAL A 49 2.31 4.02 3.95
N THR A 50 3.54 3.60 4.23
CA THR A 50 3.97 3.07 5.52
C THR A 50 5.20 3.82 6.02
N TYR A 51 5.22 4.15 7.32
CA TYR A 51 6.36 4.84 7.97
C TYR A 51 7.31 3.84 8.65
N GLY A 52 7.30 2.58 8.21
CA GLY A 52 8.14 1.57 8.82
C GLY A 52 8.18 0.25 8.08
N ASN A 53 8.87 -0.71 8.70
CA ASN A 53 9.00 -2.05 8.15
C ASN A 53 7.65 -2.76 8.17
N LEU A 54 7.14 -3.12 7.00
CA LEU A 54 5.81 -3.71 6.82
C LEU A 54 5.93 -5.14 6.28
N ASP A 55 5.33 -6.08 7.01
CA ASP A 55 5.24 -7.50 6.63
C ASP A 55 6.59 -8.15 6.26
N GLY A 56 7.64 -7.81 7.01
CA GLY A 56 8.99 -8.35 6.81
C GLY A 56 9.81 -7.65 5.73
N GLN A 57 9.27 -6.61 5.09
CA GLN A 57 10.03 -5.73 4.21
C GLN A 57 10.59 -4.55 4.98
N VAL A 58 11.80 -4.14 4.59
CA VAL A 58 12.52 -3.03 5.20
C VAL A 58 12.15 -1.76 4.46
N ASN A 59 11.76 -0.72 5.22
CA ASN A 59 11.49 0.60 4.68
C ASN A 59 12.80 1.23 4.18
N SER A 60 12.76 1.89 3.02
CA SER A 60 13.94 2.41 2.33
C SER A 60 14.31 3.83 2.75
N GLY A 61 13.45 4.52 3.49
CA GLY A 61 13.60 5.90 3.92
C GLY A 61 12.82 6.22 5.18
N ASN A 62 12.06 7.32 5.15
CA ASN A 62 11.15 7.67 6.25
C ASN A 62 9.75 7.08 6.03
N GLU A 63 9.29 7.06 4.78
CA GLU A 63 8.00 6.51 4.39
C GLU A 63 8.09 5.90 2.99
N ASP A 64 7.58 4.68 2.84
CA ASP A 64 7.57 3.97 1.57
C ASP A 64 6.13 3.83 1.09
N ALA A 65 5.94 3.89 -0.23
CA ALA A 65 4.70 3.42 -0.81
C ALA A 65 4.59 1.90 -0.63
N PHE A 66 3.39 1.37 -0.48
CA PHE A 66 3.17 -0.07 -0.45
C PHE A 66 2.05 -0.51 -1.38
N VAL A 67 2.08 -1.78 -1.75
CA VAL A 67 0.96 -2.54 -2.30
C VAL A 67 0.80 -3.84 -1.52
N THR A 68 -0.41 -4.14 -1.07
CA THR A 68 -0.74 -5.42 -0.43
C THR A 68 -1.84 -6.11 -1.21
N LYS A 69 -1.64 -7.40 -1.53
CA LYS A 69 -2.65 -8.30 -2.07
C LYS A 69 -3.28 -9.13 -0.95
N TYR A 70 -4.59 -9.22 -0.95
CA TYR A 70 -5.38 -10.18 -0.19
C TYR A 70 -6.11 -11.13 -1.15
N ASN A 71 -6.30 -12.38 -0.72
CA ASN A 71 -7.21 -13.31 -1.37
C ASN A 71 -8.67 -12.94 -1.08
N THR A 72 -9.61 -13.58 -1.76
CA THR A 72 -11.06 -13.33 -1.66
C THR A 72 -11.63 -13.50 -0.24
N ASP A 73 -10.99 -14.33 0.57
CA ASP A 73 -11.31 -14.60 1.98
C ASP A 73 -10.70 -13.58 2.96
N GLY A 74 -9.92 -12.61 2.45
CA GLY A 74 -9.22 -11.61 3.25
C GLY A 74 -7.91 -12.10 3.87
N THR A 75 -7.40 -13.28 3.50
CA THR A 75 -6.04 -13.70 3.86
C THR A 75 -5.02 -12.90 3.05
N LYS A 76 -3.97 -12.40 3.72
CA LYS A 76 -2.92 -11.61 3.06
C LYS A 76 -2.06 -12.56 2.23
N ALA A 77 -1.96 -12.30 0.92
CA ALA A 77 -1.12 -13.08 0.01
C ALA A 77 0.32 -12.57 0.01
N TRP A 78 0.50 -11.26 -0.18
CA TRP A 78 1.82 -10.62 -0.15
C TRP A 78 1.69 -9.11 0.07
N THR A 79 2.80 -8.50 0.49
CA THR A 79 3.01 -7.05 0.48
C THR A 79 4.27 -6.75 -0.32
N LYS A 80 4.33 -5.57 -0.95
CA LYS A 80 5.49 -5.01 -1.63
C LYS A 80 5.66 -3.54 -1.23
N LEU A 81 6.88 -3.17 -0.84
CA LEU A 81 7.26 -1.77 -0.68
C LEU A 81 7.86 -1.25 -1.99
N LEU A 82 7.52 0.00 -2.31
CA LEU A 82 8.01 0.78 -3.43
C LEU A 82 8.53 2.08 -2.82
N GLY A 83 9.84 2.14 -2.60
CA GLY A 83 10.42 3.18 -1.77
C GLY A 83 11.84 3.53 -2.17
N THR A 84 12.25 4.71 -1.73
CA THR A 84 13.55 5.31 -1.93
C THR A 84 14.02 5.88 -0.59
N SER A 85 15.14 6.61 -0.57
CA SER A 85 15.52 7.37 0.63
C SER A 85 14.63 8.60 0.88
N GLY A 86 13.76 8.96 -0.06
CA GLY A 86 12.85 10.10 0.01
C GLY A 86 11.49 9.76 0.62
N TYR A 87 10.51 10.62 0.35
CA TYR A 87 9.10 10.39 0.70
C TYR A 87 8.40 9.72 -0.48
N ASP A 88 7.81 8.55 -0.26
CA ASP A 88 7.17 7.75 -1.31
C ASP A 88 5.71 7.42 -0.96
N LEU A 89 4.81 7.67 -1.91
CA LEU A 89 3.37 7.49 -1.72
C LEU A 89 2.72 6.85 -2.95
N ALA A 90 2.00 5.75 -2.73
CA ALA A 90 1.01 5.26 -3.69
C ALA A 90 -0.35 5.90 -3.39
N SER A 91 -0.86 6.72 -4.31
CA SER A 91 -2.12 7.45 -4.15
C SER A 91 -3.30 6.78 -4.85
N SER A 92 -3.04 5.95 -5.86
CA SER A 92 -4.07 5.26 -6.64
C SER A 92 -3.57 3.93 -7.18
N LEU A 93 -4.49 2.99 -7.41
CA LEU A 93 -4.19 1.73 -8.07
C LEU A 93 -5.37 1.25 -8.93
N THR A 94 -5.07 0.47 -9.97
CA THR A 94 -6.08 -0.24 -10.77
C THR A 94 -5.55 -1.60 -11.23
N THR A 95 -6.45 -2.46 -11.70
CA THR A 95 -6.14 -3.77 -12.29
C THR A 95 -6.45 -3.75 -13.78
N GLY A 96 -5.55 -4.33 -14.58
CA GLY A 96 -5.74 -4.59 -16.00
C GLY A 96 -6.57 -5.86 -16.24
N SER A 97 -7.13 -5.99 -17.45
CA SER A 97 -7.87 -7.21 -17.86
C SER A 97 -7.00 -8.46 -17.93
N ASP A 98 -5.69 -8.29 -18.04
CA ASP A 98 -4.66 -9.33 -17.98
C ASP A 98 -4.24 -9.70 -16.55
N GLY A 99 -4.83 -9.05 -15.53
CA GLY A 99 -4.47 -9.23 -14.14
C GLY A 99 -3.24 -8.42 -13.70
N ALA A 100 -2.68 -7.57 -14.57
CA ALA A 100 -1.64 -6.62 -14.18
C ALA A 100 -2.17 -5.62 -13.15
N ILE A 101 -1.28 -5.07 -12.34
CA ILE A 101 -1.59 -4.05 -11.34
C ILE A 101 -0.84 -2.79 -11.72
N TYR A 102 -1.55 -1.68 -11.84
CA TYR A 102 -0.97 -0.38 -12.11
C TYR A 102 -1.11 0.48 -10.88
N VAL A 103 -0.02 1.10 -10.45
CA VAL A 103 0.03 1.93 -9.25
C VAL A 103 0.52 3.31 -9.66
N ALA A 104 -0.17 4.33 -9.20
CA ALA A 104 0.20 5.72 -9.41
C ALA A 104 0.51 6.39 -8.06
N GLY A 105 1.45 7.31 -8.08
CA GLY A 105 2.02 7.88 -6.87
C GLY A 105 3.08 8.92 -7.15
N HIS A 106 3.80 9.31 -6.12
CA HIS A 106 5.01 10.12 -6.24
C HIS A 106 6.15 9.48 -5.44
N THR A 107 7.37 9.80 -5.86
CA THR A 107 8.60 9.40 -5.18
C THR A 107 9.48 10.62 -4.99
N GLY A 108 10.14 10.71 -3.83
CA GLY A 108 11.13 11.74 -3.52
C GLY A 108 12.55 11.37 -3.97
N GLY A 109 12.76 10.19 -4.55
CA GLY A 109 14.07 9.69 -4.94
C GLY A 109 14.07 8.95 -6.27
N ASN A 110 15.24 8.41 -6.62
CA ASN A 110 15.39 7.56 -7.80
C ASN A 110 14.73 6.20 -7.51
N LEU A 111 13.76 5.80 -8.32
CA LEU A 111 12.96 4.60 -8.11
C LEU A 111 13.15 3.64 -9.27
N ASP A 112 13.49 2.38 -8.98
CA ASP A 112 13.62 1.29 -9.96
C ASP A 112 14.49 1.63 -11.19
N GLY A 113 15.62 2.33 -10.93
CA GLY A 113 16.55 2.75 -11.98
C GLY A 113 16.10 3.97 -12.78
N GLN A 114 14.96 4.56 -12.46
CA GLN A 114 14.51 5.84 -13.00
C GLN A 114 15.02 6.99 -12.11
N VAL A 115 15.55 8.02 -12.75
CA VAL A 115 16.10 9.19 -12.05
C VAL A 115 14.97 10.16 -11.72
N ASN A 116 14.87 10.55 -10.45
CA ASN A 116 13.99 11.61 -10.02
C ASN A 116 14.41 12.92 -10.69
N SER A 117 13.47 13.56 -11.37
CA SER A 117 13.72 14.85 -12.04
C SER A 117 13.32 16.05 -11.18
N GLY A 118 12.91 15.84 -9.92
CA GLY A 118 12.68 16.89 -8.94
C GLY A 118 13.99 17.52 -8.48
N GLY A 119 13.98 18.85 -8.32
CA GLY A 119 15.17 19.66 -8.02
C GLY A 119 15.15 20.24 -6.61
N VAL A 120 16.32 20.73 -6.19
CA VAL A 120 16.48 21.65 -5.05
C VAL A 120 15.52 22.82 -5.25
N ASP A 121 14.52 22.95 -4.37
CA ASP A 121 13.71 24.17 -4.29
C ASP A 121 14.65 25.33 -3.95
N ALA A 122 14.67 26.37 -4.79
CA ALA A 122 15.42 27.60 -4.56
C ALA A 122 14.73 28.53 -3.55
#